data_AF-A0A317MIX1-F1
#
_entry.id   AF-A0A317MIX1-F1
#
_cell.length_a   1.000
_cell.length_b   1.000
_cell.length_c   1.000
_cell.angle_alpha   90.00
_cell.angle_beta   90.00
_cell.angle_gamma   90.00
#
_symmetry.space_group_name_H-M   'P 1'
#
loop_
_entity.id
_entity.type
_entity.pdbx_description
1 polymer ?
#
loop_
_entity_poly.entity_id
_entity_poly.type
_entity_poly.pdbx_seq_one_letter_code
_entity_poly.pdbx_strand_id
1 'polypeptide(L)'
;MGSTMYNRVSETNTKSSQVELRGVLKGIPLESWKFDFLTDEDHLINGRIGQHLSEEEITDFMSQFFNKTCMASFEKTTVYLKNGRIKDSYELINLNK
;
A
#
# COMPACT_ATOMS: atom_id res chain seq x y z
N MET A 1 13.92 23.25 -15.14
CA MET A 1 12.48 23.32 -15.49
C MET A 1 11.81 22.09 -14.89
N GLY A 2 10.74 22.26 -14.09
CA GLY A 2 9.91 21.15 -13.60
C GLY A 2 9.95 20.90 -12.08
N SER A 3 9.63 21.93 -11.28
CA SER A 3 9.32 21.76 -9.86
C SER A 3 7.80 21.61 -9.69
N THR A 4 7.34 20.41 -9.37
CA THR A 4 5.97 20.15 -8.90
C THR A 4 6.02 19.53 -7.51
N MET A 5 6.25 20.38 -6.50
CA MET A 5 5.86 20.08 -5.13
C MET A 5 4.42 20.55 -4.94
N TYR A 6 3.48 19.61 -4.95
CA TYR A 6 2.13 19.86 -4.47
C TYR A 6 2.16 19.69 -2.95
N ASN A 7 2.33 20.78 -2.19
CA ASN A 7 2.11 20.75 -0.74
C ASN A 7 1.06 21.79 -0.33
N ARG A 8 -0.13 21.26 -0.07
CA ARG A 8 -1.31 21.86 0.57
C ARG A 8 -1.85 20.66 1.39
N VAL A 9 -2.10 20.64 2.69
CA VAL A 9 -2.55 21.64 3.67
C VAL A 9 -2.31 21.04 5.08
N SER A 10 -2.23 21.89 6.12
CA SER A 10 -2.43 21.61 7.56
C SER A 10 -1.26 20.98 8.34
N GLU A 11 -0.95 21.55 9.52
CA GLU A 11 0.10 21.14 10.46
C GLU A 11 -0.08 19.71 11.02
N THR A 12 0.14 18.72 10.17
CA THR A 12 0.40 17.33 10.48
C THR A 12 1.56 16.94 9.59
N ASN A 13 2.75 16.75 10.17
CA ASN A 13 3.90 16.31 9.38
C ASN A 13 3.52 14.97 8.77
N THR A 14 3.37 14.93 7.45
CA THR A 14 2.98 13.73 6.71
C THR A 14 4.13 13.41 5.78
N LYS A 15 4.62 12.17 5.84
CA LYS A 15 5.70 11.69 4.98
C LYS A 15 5.20 10.50 4.18
N SER A 16 5.20 10.62 2.86
CA SER A 16 4.97 9.50 1.94
C SER A 16 6.30 8.95 1.44
N SER A 17 6.39 7.64 1.28
CA SER A 17 7.56 6.96 0.73
C SER A 17 7.12 5.65 0.08
N GLN A 18 7.73 5.32 -1.06
CA GLN A 18 7.50 4.03 -1.72
C GLN A 18 8.36 2.96 -1.04
N VAL A 19 7.75 1.82 -0.76
CA VAL A 19 8.41 0.66 -0.15
C VAL A 19 8.09 -0.59 -0.95
N GLU A 20 9.06 -1.47 -1.10
CA GLU A 20 8.89 -2.76 -1.77
C GLU A 20 9.12 -3.86 -0.75
N LEU A 21 8.16 -4.77 -0.64
CA LEU A 21 8.18 -5.85 0.34
C LEU A 21 7.88 -7.17 -0.34
N ARG A 22 8.68 -8.18 0.00
CA ARG A 22 8.45 -9.56 -0.44
C ARG A 22 7.57 -10.29 0.57
N GLY A 23 6.65 -11.10 0.05
CA GLY A 23 5.67 -11.78 0.88
C GLY A 23 4.60 -12.49 0.07
N VAL A 24 3.48 -12.81 0.70
CA VAL A 24 2.37 -13.55 0.11
C VAL A 24 1.11 -12.71 0.18
N LEU A 25 0.45 -12.51 -0.97
CA LEU A 25 -0.87 -11.92 -1.03
C LEU A 25 -1.90 -12.90 -0.46
N LYS A 26 -2.59 -12.52 0.62
CA LYS A 26 -3.59 -13.35 1.31
C LYS A 26 -5.01 -13.06 0.88
N GLY A 27 -5.29 -11.87 0.35
CA GLY A 27 -6.61 -11.56 -0.20
C GLY A 27 -6.80 -10.08 -0.48
N ILE A 28 -7.74 -9.80 -1.39
CA ILE A 28 -8.20 -8.46 -1.73
C ILE A 28 -9.72 -8.49 -1.84
N PRO A 29 -10.48 -8.26 -0.75
CA PRO A 29 -11.93 -8.14 -0.81
C PRO A 29 -12.33 -6.88 -1.60
N LEU A 30 -12.86 -7.07 -2.81
CA LEU A 30 -13.29 -5.99 -3.71
C LEU A 30 -14.31 -5.05 -3.05
N GLU A 31 -15.23 -5.60 -2.25
CA GLU A 31 -16.24 -4.82 -1.51
C GLU A 31 -15.63 -3.79 -0.55
N SER A 32 -14.46 -4.11 0.03
CA SER A 32 -13.77 -3.27 1.00
C SER A 32 -12.65 -2.43 0.40
N TRP A 33 -12.21 -2.74 -0.82
CA TRP A 33 -11.05 -2.13 -1.49
C TRP A 33 -9.77 -2.13 -0.62
N LYS A 34 -9.60 -3.23 0.14
CA LYS A 34 -8.49 -3.46 1.06
C LYS A 34 -7.69 -4.68 0.63
N PHE A 35 -6.45 -4.76 1.08
CA PHE A 35 -5.62 -5.94 0.89
C PHE A 35 -5.11 -6.49 2.22
N ASP A 36 -4.78 -7.77 2.20
CA ASP A 36 -4.03 -8.47 3.24
C ASP A 36 -2.77 -9.09 2.62
N PHE A 37 -1.60 -8.69 3.13
CA PHE A 37 -0.30 -9.12 2.65
C PHE A 37 0.57 -9.59 3.80
N LEU A 38 1.04 -10.83 3.75
CA LEU A 38 1.92 -11.40 4.76
C LEU A 38 3.37 -11.30 4.28
N THR A 39 4.21 -10.52 4.95
CA THR A 39 5.63 -10.39 4.56
C THR A 39 6.42 -11.67 4.86
N ASP A 40 7.60 -11.81 4.24
CA ASP A 40 8.56 -12.88 4.58
C ASP A 40 9.00 -12.86 6.07
N GLU A 41 8.86 -11.73 6.76
CA GLU A 41 9.11 -11.57 8.20
C GLU A 41 7.90 -11.99 9.07
N ASP A 42 6.89 -12.63 8.49
CA ASP A 42 5.65 -13.04 9.15
C ASP A 42 4.80 -11.87 9.70
N HIS A 43 4.99 -10.66 9.16
CA HIS A 43 4.18 -9.50 9.51
C HIS A 43 3.01 -9.33 8.55
N LEU A 44 1.79 -9.28 9.11
CA LEU A 44 0.59 -8.99 8.34
C LEU A 44 0.44 -7.48 8.13
N ILE A 45 0.59 -7.06 6.87
CA ILE A 45 0.32 -5.70 6.42
C ILE A 45 -1.06 -5.66 5.80
N ASN A 46 -1.86 -4.71 6.28
CA ASN A 46 -3.17 -4.40 5.74
C ASN A 46 -3.20 -2.93 5.32
N GLY A 47 -3.95 -2.67 4.25
CA GLY A 47 -4.02 -1.35 3.66
C GLY A 47 -5.13 -1.25 2.65
N ARG A 48 -5.12 -0.16 1.87
CA ARG A 48 -6.08 0.06 0.78
C ARG A 48 -5.41 -0.23 -0.55
N ILE A 49 -6.22 -0.58 -1.53
CA ILE A 49 -5.77 -0.64 -2.91
C ILE A 49 -5.64 0.80 -3.44
N GLY A 50 -4.58 1.09 -4.19
CA GLY A 50 -4.40 2.38 -4.84
C GLY A 50 -5.53 2.70 -5.80
N GLN A 51 -5.95 3.97 -5.83
CA GLN A 51 -7.08 4.41 -6.66
C GLN A 51 -6.78 4.37 -8.16
N HIS A 52 -5.50 4.21 -8.55
CA HIS A 52 -5.10 4.02 -9.95
C HIS A 52 -5.29 2.58 -10.44
N LEU A 53 -5.51 1.61 -9.55
CA LEU A 53 -5.74 0.23 -9.92
C LEU A 53 -7.23 0.01 -10.21
N SER A 54 -7.52 -0.58 -11.37
CA SER A 54 -8.88 -0.96 -11.77
C SER A 54 -9.26 -2.33 -11.16
N GLU A 55 -10.56 -2.62 -11.07
CA GLU A 55 -11.04 -3.93 -10.61
C GLU A 55 -10.50 -5.10 -11.48
N GLU A 56 -10.35 -4.87 -12.78
CA GLU A 56 -9.75 -5.83 -13.72
C GLU A 56 -8.30 -6.17 -13.34
N GLU A 57 -7.48 -5.15 -13.03
CA GLU A 57 -6.08 -5.31 -12.59
C GLU A 57 -6.02 -6.07 -11.25
N ILE A 58 -6.93 -5.78 -10.33
CA ILE A 58 -7.00 -6.48 -9.03
C ILE A 58 -7.40 -7.94 -9.21
N THR A 59 -8.33 -8.22 -10.13
CA THR A 59 -8.74 -9.58 -10.44
C THR A 59 -7.59 -10.38 -11.04
N ASP A 60 -6.83 -9.76 -11.94
CA ASP A 60 -5.60 -10.33 -12.50
C ASP A 60 -4.56 -10.60 -11.41
N PHE A 61 -4.29 -9.62 -10.53
CA PHE A 61 -3.39 -9.80 -9.41
C PHE A 61 -3.79 -10.94 -8.48
N MET A 62 -5.08 -11.04 -8.14
CA MET A 62 -5.60 -12.15 -7.35
C MET A 62 -5.40 -13.49 -8.06
N SER A 63 -5.70 -13.58 -9.36
CA SER A 63 -5.48 -14.81 -10.15
C SER A 63 -4.00 -15.22 -10.19
N GLN A 64 -3.10 -14.25 -10.37
CA GLN A 64 -1.68 -14.50 -10.53
C GLN A 64 -0.97 -14.78 -9.20
N PHE A 65 -1.27 -14.02 -8.15
CA PHE A 65 -0.44 -13.92 -6.93
C PHE A 65 -1.12 -14.39 -5.64
N PHE A 66 -2.43 -14.69 -5.65
CA PHE A 66 -3.11 -15.18 -4.43
C PHE A 66 -2.44 -16.44 -3.88
N ASN A 67 -2.09 -16.41 -2.59
CA ASN A 67 -1.35 -17.45 -1.88
C ASN A 67 -0.01 -17.83 -2.52
N LYS A 68 0.59 -16.94 -3.31
CA LYS A 68 1.94 -17.10 -3.88
C LYS A 68 2.84 -15.99 -3.41
N THR A 69 4.14 -16.29 -3.36
CA THR A 69 5.16 -15.28 -3.08
C THR A 69 5.26 -14.29 -4.23
N CYS A 70 5.27 -13.01 -3.89
CA CYS A 70 5.39 -11.90 -4.83
C CYS A 70 6.12 -10.72 -4.17
N MET A 71 6.54 -9.77 -5.00
CA MET A 71 7.04 -8.46 -4.58
C MET A 71 5.90 -7.45 -4.67
N ALA A 72 5.54 -6.86 -3.55
CA ALA A 72 4.51 -5.83 -3.47
C ALA A 72 5.13 -4.46 -3.31
N SER A 73 4.76 -3.53 -4.19
CA SER A 73 5.11 -2.12 -4.08
C SER A 73 3.97 -1.39 -3.38
N PHE A 74 4.29 -0.72 -2.26
CA PHE A 74 3.35 0.07 -1.49
C PHE A 74 3.78 1.53 -1.44
N GLU A 75 2.82 2.44 -1.40
CA GLU A 75 3.03 3.79 -0.88
C GLU A 75 2.75 3.75 0.63
N LYS A 76 3.79 3.97 1.43
CA LYS A 76 3.68 4.12 2.87
C LYS A 76 3.51 5.59 3.21
N THR A 77 2.38 5.92 3.82
CA THR A 77 2.14 7.25 4.38
C THR A 77 2.23 7.19 5.90
N THR A 78 3.19 7.93 6.46
CA THR A 78 3.38 8.11 7.90
C THR A 78 2.87 9.48 8.32
N VAL A 79 1.89 9.48 9.21
CA VAL A 79 1.27 10.68 9.78
C VAL A 79 1.75 10.87 11.21
N TYR A 80 2.43 11.99 11.47
CA TYR A 80 2.89 12.37 12.81
C TYR A 80 1.86 13.31 13.45
N LEU A 81 1.12 12.78 14.43
CA LEU A 81 0.06 13.51 15.12
C LEU A 81 0.64 14.37 16.26
N LYS A 82 -0.03 15.49 16.57
CA LYS A 82 0.41 16.46 17.62
C LYS A 82 0.53 15.85 19.02
N ASN A 83 -0.08 14.68 19.27
CA ASN A 83 -0.01 13.94 20.54
C ASN A 83 1.15 12.94 20.60
N GLY A 84 2.08 12.97 19.64
CA GLY A 84 3.21 12.04 19.56
C GLY A 84 2.88 10.66 18.98
N ARG A 85 1.62 10.41 18.59
CA ARG A 85 1.25 9.16 17.91
C ARG A 85 1.71 9.18 16.46
N ILE A 86 2.21 8.03 16.01
CA ILE A 86 2.59 7.78 14.63
C ILE A 86 1.56 6.82 14.06
N LYS A 87 1.00 7.17 12.90
CA LYS A 87 0.10 6.29 12.16
C LYS A 87 0.67 6.02 10.78
N ASP A 88 0.99 4.76 10.53
CA ASP A 88 1.35 4.29 9.20
C ASP A 88 0.11 3.80 8.46
N SER A 89 0.04 4.10 7.18
CA SER A 89 -0.98 3.58 6.26
C SER A 89 -0.27 3.13 4.99
N TYR A 90 -0.75 2.02 4.43
CA TYR A 90 -0.19 1.43 3.23
C TYR A 90 -1.23 1.46 2.12
N GLU A 91 -0.81 1.88 0.95
CA GLU A 91 -1.58 1.82 -0.28
C GLU A 91 -0.87 0.90 -1.27
N LEU A 92 -1.57 -0.12 -1.78
CA LEU A 92 -1.01 -1.05 -2.76
C LEU A 92 -0.89 -0.34 -4.11
N ILE A 93 0.32 -0.30 -4.65
CA ILE A 93 0.62 0.35 -5.93
C ILE A 93 0.74 -0.69 -7.04
N ASN A 94 1.44 -1.79 -6.78
CA ASN A 94 1.69 -2.83 -7.79
C ASN A 94 2.08 -4.17 -7.14
N LEU A 95 1.92 -5.27 -7.88
CA LEU A 95 2.38 -6.62 -7.54
C LEU A 95 3.19 -7.22 -8.68
N ASN A 96 4.37 -7.76 -8.37
CA ASN A 96 5.29 -8.37 -9.33
C ASN A 96 5.77 -9.75 -8.84
N LYS A 97 6.29 -10.58 -9.73
CA LYS A 97 6.89 -11.88 -9.37
C LYS A 97 8.23 -11.72 -8.67
#